data_AF-A0A6L6GXB3-F1
#
_entry.id   AF-A0A6L6GXB3-F1
#
_cell.length_a   1.000
_cell.length_b   1.000
_cell.length_c   1.000
_cell.angle_alpha   90.00
_cell.angle_beta   90.00
_cell.angle_gamma   90.00
#
_symmetry.space_group_name_H-M   'P 1'
#
loop_
_entity.id
_entity.type
_entity.pdbx_description
1 polymer ?
#
loop_
_entity_poly.entity_id
_entity_poly.type
_entity_poly.pdbx_seq_one_letter_code
_entity_poly.pdbx_strand_id
1 'polypeptide(L)'
;MRTFKHSLISLTITILGALAFGTLLLFLEPKEGIIAWLVLSLLFIGILISVIIGYLQKRRADRVRPLSLITTSITLLAIWILTLVLIFANFTIYKVDDFLTAENELSAVQKLAYYQQFLTGPESMANLEELETTHRADMAFYYPHGKEYIDEINKIADFIPSNKKQFEKSLGGRSDAAVSVVLYPDESSMPKREANSTEYSGLYTVDDQMIHLPIPVDFTALAHEYIHHLFFSIGKDRGMLLTQIPQWWSEGIATHLSQKNGSTPLLRLNEENYIEFKQLTDVGEWENHLKKDSLPYKQSSTFINYLMINEGEDVIAKIFSEMENANFPTSFQRVTGKTIEEYEGSFVSDFKSIAELWDEASLLETRDNEAQKSLESFLAIAEIMPNLELVNHRIANLYMEIGDYEKAIEYRKNELEIAVADKNDTLSSSYGYLAESQLFINLREAINTAELAVQVSSEYDLEWNKGRLEELTSLDQQIKQGRPLQGYFELLNGKFVINGGSSNPSEKIGLIKIALNEYSGKDLAGEEKLSSLKKTLEKELALEE
;
A
#
# COMPACT_ATOMS: atom_id res chain seq x y z
N MET A 1 -45.66 50.24 0.17
CA MET A 1 -45.98 49.50 1.42
C MET A 1 -46.78 48.22 1.19
N ARG A 2 -47.92 48.24 0.47
CA ARG A 2 -48.76 47.03 0.26
C ARG A 2 -48.16 46.00 -0.71
N THR A 3 -47.55 46.45 -1.80
CA THR A 3 -46.77 45.60 -2.74
C THR A 3 -45.59 44.94 -2.04
N PHE A 4 -44.82 45.72 -1.27
CA PHE A 4 -43.74 45.24 -0.42
C PHE A 4 -44.19 44.13 0.56
N LYS A 5 -45.36 44.29 1.20
CA LYS A 5 -45.93 43.25 2.08
C LYS A 5 -46.27 41.95 1.33
N HIS A 6 -46.83 42.04 0.13
CA HIS A 6 -47.13 40.85 -0.69
C HIS A 6 -45.87 40.14 -1.18
N SER A 7 -44.85 40.90 -1.60
CA SER A 7 -43.54 40.35 -1.97
C SER A 7 -42.86 39.67 -0.78
N LEU A 8 -42.91 40.28 0.42
CA LEU A 8 -42.36 39.68 1.64
C LEU A 8 -43.06 38.36 1.99
N ILE A 9 -44.39 38.33 1.96
CA ILE A 9 -45.16 37.10 2.23
C ILE A 9 -44.85 36.01 1.20
N SER A 10 -44.79 36.36 -0.10
CA SER A 10 -44.40 35.44 -1.17
C SER A 10 -43.02 34.85 -0.92
N LEU A 11 -42.06 35.69 -0.56
CA LEU A 11 -40.70 35.25 -0.25
C LEU A 11 -40.68 34.31 0.96
N THR A 12 -41.37 34.66 2.04
CA THR A 12 -41.47 33.81 3.24
C THR A 12 -42.09 32.45 2.92
N ILE A 13 -43.19 32.40 2.16
CA ILE A 13 -43.82 31.14 1.75
C ILE A 13 -42.88 30.33 0.87
N THR A 14 -42.14 30.98 -0.03
CA THR A 14 -41.17 30.32 -0.90
C THR A 14 -40.08 29.64 -0.09
N ILE A 15 -39.50 30.37 0.86
CA ILE A 15 -38.44 29.86 1.75
C ILE A 15 -38.96 28.72 2.62
N LEU A 16 -40.10 28.90 3.29
CA LEU A 16 -40.67 27.86 4.15
C LEU A 16 -41.07 26.60 3.37
N GLY A 17 -41.61 26.77 2.16
CA GLY A 17 -41.95 25.64 1.29
C GLY A 17 -40.74 24.86 0.83
N ALA A 18 -39.67 25.55 0.43
CA ALA A 18 -38.40 24.92 0.07
C ALA A 18 -37.75 24.22 1.28
N LEU A 19 -37.74 24.86 2.46
CA LEU A 19 -37.22 24.26 3.69
C LEU A 19 -38.00 23.01 4.10
N ALA A 20 -39.33 23.06 4.09
CA ALA A 20 -40.16 21.91 4.44
C ALA A 20 -39.92 20.73 3.49
N PHE A 21 -39.78 21.01 2.19
CA PHE A 21 -39.46 19.97 1.20
C PHE A 21 -38.04 19.44 1.37
N GLY A 22 -37.06 20.30 1.65
CA GLY A 22 -35.68 19.89 1.96
C GLY A 22 -35.60 19.00 3.20
N THR A 23 -36.33 19.33 4.28
CA THR A 23 -36.42 18.49 5.48
C THR A 23 -37.06 17.14 5.16
N LEU A 24 -38.07 17.09 4.30
CA LEU A 24 -38.67 15.84 3.85
C LEU A 24 -37.64 14.96 3.10
N LEU A 25 -36.84 15.54 2.21
CA LEU A 25 -35.83 14.80 1.44
C LEU A 25 -34.74 14.15 2.30
N LEU A 26 -34.47 14.66 3.51
CA LEU A 26 -33.55 13.99 4.45
C LEU A 26 -33.98 12.55 4.77
N PHE A 27 -35.27 12.24 4.67
CA PHE A 27 -35.83 10.94 4.99
C PHE A 27 -36.25 10.12 3.76
N LEU A 28 -36.06 10.66 2.55
CA LEU A 28 -36.49 10.02 1.32
C LEU A 28 -35.30 9.58 0.48
N GLU A 29 -35.40 8.39 -0.11
CA GLU A 29 -34.52 7.96 -1.19
C GLU A 29 -34.75 8.77 -2.47
N PRO A 30 -33.82 8.73 -3.45
CA PRO A 30 -33.96 9.53 -4.67
C PRO A 30 -35.26 9.24 -5.44
N LYS A 31 -35.66 7.96 -5.53
CA LYS A 31 -36.90 7.55 -6.21
C LYS A 31 -38.13 8.09 -5.48
N GLU A 32 -38.14 8.02 -4.16
CA GLU A 32 -39.23 8.52 -3.31
C GLU A 32 -39.32 10.05 -3.36
N GLY A 33 -38.18 10.74 -3.40
CA GLY A 33 -38.10 12.18 -3.57
C GLY A 33 -38.71 12.66 -4.89
N ILE A 34 -38.48 11.93 -5.99
CA ILE A 34 -39.12 12.20 -7.28
C ILE A 34 -40.64 12.03 -7.16
N ILE A 35 -41.11 10.95 -6.52
CA ILE A 35 -42.54 10.73 -6.30
C ILE A 35 -43.16 11.87 -5.49
N ALA A 36 -42.52 12.28 -4.39
CA ALA A 36 -42.96 13.39 -3.55
C ALA A 36 -43.06 14.71 -4.34
N TRP A 37 -42.12 14.97 -5.24
CA TRP A 37 -42.14 16.15 -6.11
C TRP A 37 -43.20 16.10 -7.20
N LEU A 38 -43.46 14.93 -7.78
CA LEU A 38 -44.56 14.76 -8.73
C LEU A 38 -45.91 15.02 -8.05
N VAL A 39 -46.09 14.53 -6.82
CA VAL A 39 -47.28 14.84 -5.99
C VAL A 39 -47.38 16.34 -5.72
N LEU A 40 -46.28 16.99 -5.33
CA LEU A 40 -46.24 18.44 -5.11
C LEU A 40 -46.57 19.23 -6.40
N SER A 41 -46.07 18.76 -7.54
CA SER A 41 -46.33 19.37 -8.85
C SER A 41 -47.82 19.29 -9.22
N LEU A 42 -48.48 18.15 -8.97
CA LEU A 42 -49.92 18.00 -9.17
C LEU A 42 -50.72 18.94 -8.25
N LEU A 43 -50.31 19.10 -6.99
CA LEU A 43 -50.92 20.04 -6.06
C LEU A 43 -50.78 21.49 -6.56
N PHE A 44 -49.61 21.89 -7.06
CA PHE A 44 -49.40 23.22 -7.62
C PHE A 44 -50.24 23.48 -8.86
N ILE A 45 -50.36 22.50 -9.77
CA ILE A 45 -51.25 22.59 -10.91
C ILE A 45 -52.70 22.76 -10.44
N GLY A 46 -53.14 21.98 -9.46
CA GLY A 46 -54.47 22.09 -8.87
C GLY A 46 -54.74 23.48 -8.25
N ILE A 47 -53.79 24.02 -7.49
CA ILE A 47 -53.86 25.36 -6.92
C ILE A 47 -53.94 26.41 -8.05
N LEU A 48 -53.08 26.32 -9.06
CA LEU A 48 -53.07 27.27 -10.17
C LEU A 48 -54.39 27.26 -10.95
N ILE A 49 -54.94 26.08 -11.23
CA ILE A 49 -56.27 25.92 -11.84
C ILE A 49 -57.34 26.55 -10.96
N SER A 50 -57.32 26.30 -9.65
CA SER A 50 -58.31 26.88 -8.72
C SER A 50 -58.28 28.41 -8.67
N VAL A 51 -57.08 29.00 -8.73
CA VAL A 51 -56.89 30.45 -8.74
C VAL A 51 -57.35 31.04 -10.08
N ILE A 52 -57.08 30.36 -11.20
CA ILE A 52 -57.57 30.76 -12.53
C ILE A 52 -59.10 30.69 -12.59
N ILE A 53 -59.71 29.59 -12.15
CA ILE A 53 -61.18 29.44 -12.10
C ILE A 53 -61.80 30.52 -11.21
N GLY A 54 -61.24 30.75 -10.02
CA GLY A 54 -61.71 31.79 -9.10
C GLY A 54 -61.60 33.21 -9.69
N TYR A 55 -60.57 33.47 -10.50
CA TYR A 55 -60.43 34.71 -11.26
C TYR A 55 -61.49 34.84 -12.36
N LEU A 56 -61.74 33.77 -13.13
CA LEU A 56 -62.72 33.75 -14.22
C LEU A 56 -64.18 33.84 -13.72
N GLN A 57 -64.50 33.26 -12.57
CA GLN A 57 -65.86 33.26 -11.99
C GLN A 57 -66.25 34.60 -11.32
N LYS A 58 -65.31 35.40 -10.82
CA LYS A 58 -65.59 36.71 -10.17
C LYS A 58 -65.57 37.86 -11.17
N ARG A 59 -66.63 37.99 -11.97
CA ARG A 59 -66.84 39.11 -12.89
C ARG A 59 -67.48 40.38 -12.29
N ARG A 60 -67.65 40.50 -10.96
CA ARG A 60 -68.11 41.75 -10.31
C ARG A 60 -67.47 41.95 -8.92
N ALA A 61 -66.86 43.13 -8.76
CA ALA A 61 -66.44 43.83 -7.52
C ALA A 61 -65.30 43.22 -6.66
N ASP A 62 -64.09 43.77 -6.85
CA ASP A 62 -63.16 44.24 -5.81
C ASP A 62 -62.42 43.29 -4.84
N ARG A 63 -62.17 42.00 -5.13
CA ARG A 63 -61.32 41.20 -4.21
C ARG A 63 -60.15 40.36 -4.75
N VAL A 64 -59.97 40.15 -6.05
CA VAL A 64 -58.74 39.50 -6.56
C VAL A 64 -58.18 40.33 -7.71
N ARG A 65 -57.11 41.08 -7.42
CA ARG A 65 -56.45 41.95 -8.41
C ARG A 65 -55.53 41.10 -9.29
N PRO A 66 -55.36 41.40 -10.59
CA PRO A 66 -54.46 40.66 -11.49
C PRO A 66 -53.03 40.51 -10.93
N LEU A 67 -52.57 41.49 -10.14
CA LEU A 67 -51.30 41.44 -9.43
C LEU A 67 -51.18 40.23 -8.47
N SER A 68 -52.28 39.82 -7.80
CA SER A 68 -52.26 38.68 -6.88
C SER A 68 -52.14 37.33 -7.60
N LEU A 69 -52.76 37.18 -8.77
CA LEU A 69 -52.63 35.99 -9.62
C LEU A 69 -51.18 35.85 -10.11
N ILE A 70 -50.59 36.95 -10.57
CA ILE A 70 -49.19 36.99 -11.04
C ILE A 70 -48.25 36.65 -9.88
N THR A 71 -48.42 37.28 -8.71
CA THR A 71 -47.55 37.00 -7.56
C THR A 71 -47.65 35.54 -7.14
N THR A 72 -48.85 34.97 -7.01
CA THR A 72 -49.02 33.56 -6.63
C THR A 72 -48.42 32.60 -7.66
N SER A 73 -48.59 32.88 -8.95
CA SER A 73 -48.00 32.05 -10.01
C SER A 73 -46.48 32.09 -9.96
N ILE A 74 -45.88 33.27 -9.74
CA ILE A 74 -44.44 33.43 -9.55
C ILE A 74 -43.97 32.71 -8.29
N THR A 75 -44.69 32.81 -7.16
CA THR A 75 -44.37 32.10 -5.92
C THR A 75 -44.35 30.58 -6.15
N LEU A 76 -45.39 30.03 -6.77
CA LEU A 76 -45.51 28.59 -7.02
C LEU A 76 -44.42 28.11 -7.97
N LEU A 77 -44.13 28.87 -9.03
CA LEU A 77 -43.04 28.55 -9.94
C LEU A 77 -41.68 28.58 -9.24
N ALA A 78 -41.44 29.59 -8.38
CA ALA A 78 -40.20 29.69 -7.61
C ALA A 78 -40.03 28.49 -6.66
N ILE A 79 -41.09 28.09 -5.94
CA ILE A 79 -41.03 26.90 -5.09
C ILE A 79 -40.77 25.65 -5.93
N TRP A 80 -41.46 25.49 -7.06
CA TRP A 80 -41.30 24.32 -7.94
C TRP A 80 -39.87 24.19 -8.49
N ILE A 81 -39.26 25.30 -8.90
CA ILE A 81 -37.85 25.33 -9.34
C ILE A 81 -36.92 24.99 -8.17
N LEU A 82 -37.11 25.60 -7.00
CA LEU A 82 -36.28 25.34 -5.83
C LEU A 82 -36.37 23.87 -5.38
N THR A 83 -37.57 23.28 -5.35
CA THR A 83 -37.72 21.87 -4.98
C THR A 83 -37.14 20.92 -6.03
N LEU A 84 -37.16 21.29 -7.31
CA LEU A 84 -36.47 20.54 -8.37
C LEU A 84 -34.94 20.57 -8.18
N VAL A 85 -34.37 21.73 -7.84
CA VAL A 85 -32.94 21.85 -7.51
C VAL A 85 -32.58 20.97 -6.31
N LEU A 86 -33.42 20.94 -5.27
CA LEU A 86 -33.20 20.09 -4.09
C LEU A 86 -33.23 18.59 -4.42
N ILE A 87 -34.06 18.14 -5.37
CA ILE A 87 -34.05 16.74 -5.81
C ILE A 87 -32.77 16.41 -6.56
N PHE A 88 -32.32 17.31 -7.43
CA PHE A 88 -31.07 17.12 -8.14
C PHE A 88 -29.91 17.04 -7.15
N ALA A 89 -29.87 17.92 -6.15
CA ALA A 89 -28.89 17.86 -5.07
C ALA A 89 -28.96 16.51 -4.31
N ASN A 90 -30.16 16.05 -3.95
CA ASN A 90 -30.35 14.75 -3.29
C ASN A 90 -29.81 13.60 -4.15
N PHE A 91 -30.10 13.61 -5.46
CA PHE A 91 -29.60 12.59 -6.38
C PHE A 91 -28.07 12.62 -6.53
N THR A 92 -27.49 13.82 -6.60
CA THR A 92 -26.04 14.00 -6.64
C THR A 92 -25.36 13.45 -5.39
N ILE A 93 -25.93 13.68 -4.19
CA ILE A 93 -25.39 13.15 -2.94
C ILE A 93 -25.33 11.63 -2.96
N TYR A 94 -26.42 10.95 -3.35
CA TYR A 94 -26.42 9.49 -3.47
C TYR A 94 -25.41 8.97 -4.49
N LYS A 95 -25.20 9.70 -5.60
CA LYS A 95 -24.18 9.33 -6.58
C LYS A 95 -22.75 9.52 -6.07
N VAL A 96 -22.50 10.56 -5.30
CA VAL A 96 -21.20 10.80 -4.69
C VAL A 96 -20.93 9.75 -3.62
N ASP A 97 -21.90 9.45 -2.78
CA ASP A 97 -21.79 8.44 -1.73
C ASP A 97 -21.57 7.05 -2.33
N ASP A 98 -22.41 6.62 -3.28
CA ASP A 98 -22.25 5.34 -3.99
C ASP A 98 -20.86 5.24 -4.68
N PHE A 99 -20.35 6.35 -5.23
CA PHE A 99 -19.00 6.37 -5.81
C PHE A 99 -17.89 6.22 -4.76
N LEU A 100 -18.04 6.81 -3.57
CA LEU A 100 -17.03 6.85 -2.52
C LEU A 100 -17.07 5.66 -1.57
N THR A 101 -18.24 5.04 -1.39
CA THR A 101 -18.46 3.99 -0.39
C THR A 101 -19.13 2.75 -0.96
N ALA A 102 -19.62 2.76 -2.21
CA ALA A 102 -20.47 1.69 -2.77
C ALA A 102 -21.70 1.34 -1.88
N GLU A 103 -22.05 2.21 -0.92
CA GLU A 103 -23.26 2.09 -0.12
C GLU A 103 -24.44 2.74 -0.83
N ASN A 104 -25.63 2.18 -0.63
CA ASN A 104 -26.84 2.63 -1.30
C ASN A 104 -27.83 3.32 -0.35
N GLU A 105 -27.47 3.48 0.92
CA GLU A 105 -28.36 3.99 1.96
C GLU A 105 -27.70 5.09 2.79
N LEU A 106 -28.36 6.25 2.84
CA LEU A 106 -27.92 7.41 3.60
C LEU A 106 -28.92 7.79 4.68
N SER A 107 -28.43 7.89 5.91
CA SER A 107 -29.21 8.43 7.03
C SER A 107 -29.47 9.93 6.86
N ALA A 108 -30.49 10.43 7.56
CA ALA A 108 -30.81 11.86 7.56
C ALA A 108 -29.64 12.73 8.07
N VAL A 109 -28.81 12.20 8.99
CA VAL A 109 -27.64 12.90 9.53
C VAL A 109 -26.53 13.00 8.48
N GLN A 110 -26.22 11.91 7.78
CA GLN A 110 -25.23 11.91 6.70
C GLN A 110 -25.64 12.83 5.55
N LYS A 111 -26.91 12.80 5.13
CA LYS A 111 -27.41 13.73 4.10
C LYS A 111 -27.27 15.19 4.53
N LEU A 112 -27.56 15.49 5.79
CA LEU A 112 -27.41 16.84 6.31
C LEU A 112 -25.95 17.29 6.26
N ALA A 113 -25.00 16.41 6.61
CA ALA A 113 -23.57 16.68 6.49
C ALA A 113 -23.17 16.97 5.04
N TYR A 114 -23.59 16.14 4.07
CA TYR A 114 -23.34 16.41 2.65
C TYR A 114 -23.94 17.74 2.17
N TYR A 115 -25.17 18.09 2.59
CA TYR A 115 -25.77 19.38 2.24
C TYR A 115 -25.01 20.56 2.86
N GLN A 116 -24.52 20.41 4.10
CA GLN A 116 -23.66 21.40 4.72
C GLN A 116 -22.37 21.55 3.91
N GLN A 117 -21.71 20.45 3.60
CA GLN A 117 -20.49 20.40 2.79
C GLN A 117 -20.65 21.06 1.42
N PHE A 118 -21.78 20.84 0.73
CA PHE A 118 -22.06 21.49 -0.56
C PHE A 118 -22.16 23.02 -0.44
N LEU A 119 -22.59 23.53 0.72
CA LEU A 119 -22.76 24.96 0.98
C LEU A 119 -21.50 25.61 1.58
N THR A 120 -20.76 24.89 2.42
CA THR A 120 -19.61 25.41 3.18
C THR A 120 -18.26 24.97 2.63
N GLY A 121 -18.22 24.00 1.70
CA GLY A 121 -17.01 23.30 1.28
C GLY A 121 -16.72 22.07 2.16
N PRO A 122 -15.78 21.20 1.74
CA PRO A 122 -15.34 20.03 2.51
C PRO A 122 -14.84 20.43 3.92
N GLU A 123 -15.42 19.83 4.97
CA GLU A 123 -15.04 20.11 6.37
C GLU A 123 -13.63 19.59 6.74
N SER A 124 -13.00 18.74 5.91
CA SER A 124 -11.82 17.95 6.27
C SER A 124 -10.49 18.43 5.68
N MET A 125 -10.49 19.41 4.77
CA MET A 125 -9.25 19.94 4.19
C MET A 125 -8.81 21.17 4.98
N ALA A 126 -7.53 21.22 5.37
CA ALA A 126 -7.01 22.33 6.14
C ALA A 126 -7.23 23.65 5.37
N ASN A 127 -7.74 24.68 6.06
CA ASN A 127 -7.87 26.00 5.46
C ASN A 127 -6.48 26.57 5.21
N LEU A 128 -6.02 26.51 3.96
CA LEU A 128 -4.66 26.92 3.57
C LEU A 128 -4.36 28.38 3.94
N GLU A 129 -5.38 29.23 4.07
CA GLU A 129 -5.22 30.63 4.48
C GLU A 129 -4.77 30.80 5.94
N GLU A 130 -5.02 29.81 6.79
CA GLU A 130 -4.66 29.82 8.22
C GLU A 130 -3.29 29.20 8.49
N LEU A 131 -2.67 28.58 7.47
CA LEU A 131 -1.38 27.91 7.58
C LEU A 131 -0.23 28.84 7.17
N GLU A 132 0.96 28.59 7.73
CA GLU A 132 2.17 29.19 7.20
C GLU A 132 2.51 28.58 5.84
N THR A 133 3.13 29.38 4.96
CA THR A 133 3.60 28.91 3.65
C THR A 133 5.09 29.16 3.49
N THR A 134 5.81 28.14 3.04
CA THR A 134 7.21 28.27 2.60
C THR A 134 7.44 27.57 1.28
N HIS A 135 8.47 27.98 0.56
CA HIS A 135 8.87 27.37 -0.72
C HIS A 135 10.25 26.74 -0.59
N ARG A 136 10.40 25.48 -0.99
CA ARG A 136 11.66 24.73 -0.97
C ARG A 136 11.68 23.71 -2.11
N ALA A 137 12.81 23.58 -2.80
CA ALA A 137 13.00 22.61 -3.89
C ALA A 137 11.83 22.60 -4.91
N ASP A 138 11.39 23.79 -5.34
CA ASP A 138 10.28 24.01 -6.27
C ASP A 138 8.89 23.52 -5.80
N MET A 139 8.74 23.24 -4.50
CA MET A 139 7.47 22.86 -3.86
C MET A 139 7.01 23.94 -2.89
N ALA A 140 5.69 24.12 -2.80
CA ALA A 140 5.05 24.92 -1.75
C ALA A 140 4.66 24.01 -0.58
N PHE A 141 4.95 24.46 0.64
CA PHE A 141 4.63 23.74 1.87
C PHE A 141 3.67 24.58 2.71
N TYR A 142 2.60 23.95 3.19
CA TYR A 142 1.59 24.53 4.06
C TYR A 142 1.58 23.81 5.40
N TYR A 143 1.75 24.53 6.51
CA TYR A 143 1.93 23.91 7.83
C TYR A 143 1.55 24.86 8.98
N PRO A 144 1.16 24.34 10.16
CA PRO A 144 0.96 25.15 11.37
C PRO A 144 2.25 25.80 11.88
N HIS A 145 2.15 26.82 12.73
CA HIS A 145 3.35 27.43 13.33
C HIS A 145 4.10 26.45 14.25
N GLY A 146 5.37 26.16 13.95
CA GLY A 146 6.22 25.29 14.77
C GLY A 146 7.57 24.99 14.08
N LYS A 147 8.63 24.73 14.88
CA LYS A 147 9.98 24.45 14.32
C LYS A 147 10.09 23.03 13.78
N GLU A 148 9.40 22.09 14.41
CA GLU A 148 9.29 20.68 14.04
C GLU A 148 8.91 20.49 12.57
N TYR A 149 8.01 21.33 12.03
CA TYR A 149 7.63 21.31 10.62
C TYR A 149 8.79 21.69 9.70
N ILE A 150 9.65 22.63 10.09
CA ILE A 150 10.80 23.06 9.27
C ILE A 150 11.80 21.91 9.10
N ASP A 151 12.02 21.11 10.15
CA ASP A 151 12.92 19.95 10.09
C ASP A 151 12.35 18.88 9.14
N GLU A 152 11.04 18.60 9.21
CA GLU A 152 10.35 17.68 8.29
C GLU A 152 10.35 18.20 6.83
N ILE A 153 10.08 19.49 6.61
CA ILE A 153 10.12 20.15 5.29
C ILE A 153 11.48 19.96 4.63
N ASN A 154 12.58 20.13 5.38
CA ASN A 154 13.92 19.94 4.82
C ASN A 154 14.14 18.48 4.39
N LYS A 155 13.72 17.50 5.21
CA LYS A 155 13.83 16.07 4.84
C LYS A 155 13.00 15.75 3.58
N ILE A 156 11.79 16.28 3.46
CA ILE A 156 10.95 16.11 2.26
C ILE A 156 11.60 16.76 1.04
N ALA A 157 12.12 17.98 1.20
CA ALA A 157 12.79 18.74 0.13
C ALA A 157 14.06 18.07 -0.37
N ASP A 158 14.72 17.24 0.46
CA ASP A 158 15.83 16.39 0.04
C ASP A 158 15.34 15.07 -0.59
N PHE A 159 14.29 14.46 -0.03
CA PHE A 159 13.77 13.16 -0.47
C PHE A 159 13.19 13.20 -1.89
N ILE A 160 12.25 14.11 -2.17
CA ILE A 160 11.52 14.12 -3.45
C ILE A 160 12.49 14.27 -4.65
N PRO A 161 13.38 15.29 -4.70
CA PRO A 161 14.30 15.44 -5.82
C PRO A 161 15.29 14.28 -5.97
N SER A 162 15.71 13.68 -4.85
CA SER A 162 16.66 12.55 -4.86
C SER A 162 16.06 11.27 -5.43
N ASN A 163 14.74 11.07 -5.32
CA ASN A 163 14.06 9.86 -5.80
C ASN A 163 13.29 10.07 -7.12
N LYS A 164 12.95 11.32 -7.50
CA LYS A 164 12.15 11.65 -8.70
C LYS A 164 12.59 10.90 -9.95
N LYS A 165 13.89 10.95 -10.28
CA LYS A 165 14.42 10.32 -11.51
C LYS A 165 14.22 8.80 -11.54
N GLN A 166 14.28 8.14 -10.39
CA GLN A 166 14.06 6.70 -10.29
C GLN A 166 12.59 6.37 -10.52
N PHE A 167 11.67 7.08 -9.84
CA PHE A 167 10.23 6.88 -10.01
C PHE A 167 9.77 7.18 -11.44
N GLU A 168 10.24 8.27 -12.04
CA GLU A 168 10.01 8.60 -13.45
C GLU A 168 10.48 7.49 -14.40
N LYS A 169 11.64 6.89 -14.13
CA LYS A 169 12.16 5.78 -14.92
C LYS A 169 11.24 4.56 -14.82
N SER A 170 10.80 4.19 -13.60
CA SER A 170 9.91 3.04 -13.38
C SER A 170 8.53 3.23 -14.01
N LEU A 171 7.98 4.45 -13.94
CA LEU A 171 6.69 4.80 -14.57
C LEU A 171 6.80 4.96 -16.10
N GLY A 172 8.01 5.10 -16.66
CA GLY A 172 8.21 5.24 -18.09
C GLY A 172 7.93 6.64 -18.64
N GLY A 173 8.09 7.69 -17.84
CA GLY A 173 7.82 9.07 -18.26
C GLY A 173 8.44 10.14 -17.37
N ARG A 174 8.23 11.41 -17.72
CA ARG A 174 8.72 12.56 -16.94
C ARG A 174 7.62 13.57 -16.79
N SER A 175 7.63 14.29 -15.68
CA SER A 175 6.70 15.38 -15.41
C SER A 175 7.43 16.53 -14.73
N ASP A 176 7.19 17.75 -15.19
CA ASP A 176 7.61 18.98 -14.54
C ASP A 176 6.46 19.65 -13.77
N ALA A 177 5.34 18.94 -13.59
CA ALA A 177 4.23 19.41 -12.77
C ALA A 177 4.72 19.73 -11.36
N ALA A 178 4.27 20.86 -10.83
CA ALA A 178 4.56 21.24 -9.45
C ALA A 178 3.74 20.36 -8.48
N VAL A 179 4.30 20.11 -7.31
CA VAL A 179 3.58 19.45 -6.21
C VAL A 179 3.66 20.35 -4.99
N SER A 180 2.56 20.42 -4.25
CA SER A 180 2.53 21.10 -2.95
C SER A 180 2.35 20.09 -1.83
N VAL A 181 2.78 20.43 -0.62
CA VAL A 181 2.70 19.56 0.55
C VAL A 181 1.98 20.27 1.69
N VAL A 182 1.00 19.62 2.29
CA VAL A 182 0.30 20.07 3.48
C VAL A 182 0.70 19.17 4.66
N LEU A 183 1.25 19.76 5.72
CA LEU A 183 1.67 19.05 6.92
C LEU A 183 0.66 19.23 8.06
N TYR A 184 0.26 18.11 8.66
CA TYR A 184 -0.67 18.04 9.77
C TYR A 184 0.08 17.72 11.08
N PRO A 185 -0.37 18.22 12.24
CA PRO A 185 0.31 18.00 13.52
C PRO A 185 0.53 16.53 13.90
N ASP A 186 -0.41 15.67 13.53
CA ASP A 186 -0.40 14.24 13.82
C ASP A 186 -1.44 13.53 12.92
N GLU A 187 -1.42 12.19 12.94
CA GLU A 187 -2.35 11.35 12.18
C GLU A 187 -3.82 11.66 12.49
N SER A 188 -4.17 11.99 13.74
CA SER A 188 -5.57 12.27 14.14
C SER A 188 -6.14 13.54 13.51
N SER A 189 -5.26 14.41 13.04
CA SER A 189 -5.60 15.65 12.33
C SER A 189 -5.75 15.45 10.82
N MET A 190 -5.39 14.28 10.29
CA MET A 190 -5.54 13.98 8.86
C MET A 190 -7.02 13.87 8.47
N PRO A 191 -7.34 14.14 7.18
CA PRO A 191 -8.65 13.81 6.64
C PRO A 191 -9.01 12.34 6.94
N LYS A 192 -10.30 12.09 7.17
CA LYS A 192 -10.82 10.75 7.42
C LYS A 192 -11.38 10.15 6.14
N ARG A 193 -11.22 8.85 5.98
CA ARG A 193 -11.86 8.03 4.95
C ARG A 193 -13.36 8.01 5.18
N GLU A 194 -14.13 8.24 4.12
CA GLU A 194 -15.60 8.23 4.19
C GLU A 194 -16.14 6.85 4.59
N ALA A 195 -15.55 5.78 4.05
CA ALA A 195 -16.08 4.43 4.23
C ALA A 195 -15.95 3.91 5.68
N ASN A 196 -14.85 4.17 6.37
CA ASN A 196 -14.56 3.56 7.68
C ASN A 196 -14.20 4.57 8.78
N SER A 197 -14.23 5.88 8.48
CA SER A 197 -13.88 6.97 9.39
C SER A 197 -12.45 6.91 9.96
N THR A 198 -11.56 6.10 9.38
CA THR A 198 -10.14 6.05 9.78
C THR A 198 -9.36 7.15 9.08
N GLU A 199 -8.34 7.65 9.74
CA GLU A 199 -7.43 8.65 9.20
C GLU A 199 -6.55 8.08 8.07
N TYR A 200 -6.25 8.91 7.07
CA TYR A 200 -5.24 8.58 6.07
C TYR A 200 -3.83 8.67 6.66
N SER A 201 -2.94 7.72 6.34
CA SER A 201 -1.50 7.84 6.64
C SER A 201 -0.78 8.80 5.70
N GLY A 202 -1.38 9.04 4.53
CA GLY A 202 -0.99 9.98 3.49
C GLY A 202 -2.16 10.10 2.50
N LEU A 203 -2.26 11.24 1.82
CA LEU A 203 -3.29 11.45 0.80
C LEU A 203 -2.77 12.38 -0.30
N TYR A 204 -2.84 11.93 -1.54
CA TYR A 204 -2.64 12.78 -2.72
C TYR A 204 -3.97 13.22 -3.33
N THR A 205 -4.10 14.52 -3.59
CA THR A 205 -5.27 15.11 -4.24
C THR A 205 -4.91 15.50 -5.68
N VAL A 206 -5.50 14.79 -6.64
CA VAL A 206 -5.14 14.90 -8.07
C VAL A 206 -5.42 16.29 -8.65
N ASP A 207 -6.57 16.89 -8.30
CA ASP A 207 -7.01 18.17 -8.86
C ASP A 207 -6.17 19.35 -8.36
N ASP A 208 -5.77 19.32 -7.09
CA ASP A 208 -4.99 20.38 -6.45
C ASP A 208 -3.47 20.13 -6.51
N GLN A 209 -3.05 18.92 -6.91
CA GLN A 209 -1.66 18.46 -6.91
C GLN A 209 -1.00 18.60 -5.53
N MET A 210 -1.73 18.23 -4.48
CA MET A 210 -1.28 18.35 -3.09
C MET A 210 -1.08 16.98 -2.44
N ILE A 211 0.02 16.84 -1.72
CA ILE A 211 0.31 15.72 -0.84
C ILE A 211 -0.01 16.16 0.60
N HIS A 212 -0.86 15.43 1.29
CA HIS A 212 -1.23 15.64 2.68
C HIS A 212 -0.53 14.60 3.54
N LEU A 213 0.21 15.03 4.57
CA LEU A 213 0.98 14.15 5.45
C LEU A 213 0.91 14.58 6.91
N PRO A 214 0.79 13.65 7.86
CA PRO A 214 1.02 13.94 9.27
C PRO A 214 2.52 14.05 9.58
N ILE A 215 2.86 14.70 10.69
CA ILE A 215 4.20 14.62 11.30
C ILE A 215 4.21 13.67 12.51
N PRO A 216 5.30 12.92 12.77
CA PRO A 216 6.50 12.79 11.94
C PRO A 216 6.20 12.10 10.60
N VAL A 217 6.94 12.47 9.55
CA VAL A 217 6.66 12.00 8.19
C VAL A 217 7.13 10.55 8.02
N ASP A 218 6.20 9.68 7.63
CA ASP A 218 6.56 8.37 7.05
C ASP A 218 7.00 8.56 5.60
N PHE A 219 8.27 8.27 5.32
CA PHE A 219 8.85 8.42 3.98
C PHE A 219 8.34 7.37 2.99
N THR A 220 7.78 6.26 3.47
CA THR A 220 7.07 5.29 2.63
C THR A 220 5.76 5.89 2.14
N ALA A 221 4.98 6.48 3.05
CA ALA A 221 3.75 7.20 2.69
C ALA A 221 4.04 8.38 1.76
N LEU A 222 5.08 9.19 2.05
CA LEU A 222 5.51 10.28 1.16
C LEU A 222 5.86 9.77 -0.25
N ALA A 223 6.60 8.65 -0.35
CA ALA A 223 6.91 8.05 -1.64
C ALA A 223 5.64 7.62 -2.37
N HIS A 224 4.71 6.95 -1.68
CA HIS A 224 3.43 6.49 -2.21
C HIS A 224 2.63 7.64 -2.81
N GLU A 225 2.42 8.71 -2.04
CA GLU A 225 1.67 9.89 -2.51
C GLU A 225 2.41 10.65 -3.63
N TYR A 226 3.74 10.69 -3.59
CA TYR A 226 4.51 11.31 -4.66
C TYR A 226 4.52 10.49 -5.95
N ILE A 227 4.46 9.16 -5.85
CA ILE A 227 4.28 8.28 -7.02
C ILE A 227 2.91 8.52 -7.64
N HIS A 228 1.83 8.67 -6.86
CA HIS A 228 0.53 9.11 -7.37
C HIS A 228 0.63 10.45 -8.12
N HIS A 229 1.32 11.43 -7.54
CA HIS A 229 1.55 12.71 -8.22
C HIS A 229 2.22 12.54 -9.59
N LEU A 230 3.32 11.79 -9.66
CA LEU A 230 4.02 11.53 -10.91
C LEU A 230 3.16 10.73 -11.89
N PHE A 231 2.51 9.67 -11.42
CA PHE A 231 1.62 8.80 -12.19
C PHE A 231 0.57 9.62 -12.95
N PHE A 232 -0.21 10.43 -12.22
CA PHE A 232 -1.29 11.21 -12.81
C PHE A 232 -0.77 12.39 -13.64
N SER A 233 0.33 13.01 -13.25
CA SER A 233 0.92 14.12 -14.02
C SER A 233 1.50 13.65 -15.35
N ILE A 234 2.25 12.55 -15.36
CA ILE A 234 2.77 11.93 -16.59
C ILE A 234 1.63 11.51 -17.52
N GLY A 235 0.59 10.89 -16.97
CA GLY A 235 -0.57 10.48 -17.78
C GLY A 235 -1.32 11.67 -18.38
N LYS A 236 -1.49 12.76 -17.61
CA LYS A 236 -2.09 14.01 -18.10
C LYS A 236 -1.26 14.66 -19.20
N ASP A 237 0.06 14.76 -19.02
CA ASP A 237 0.99 15.35 -20.00
C ASP A 237 1.01 14.60 -21.32
N ARG A 238 0.69 13.29 -21.28
CA ARG A 238 0.61 12.40 -22.44
C ARG A 238 -0.80 12.21 -22.99
N GLY A 239 -1.81 12.87 -22.43
CA GLY A 239 -3.19 12.79 -22.90
C GLY A 239 -3.87 11.45 -22.66
N MET A 240 -3.45 10.69 -21.64
CA MET A 240 -4.07 9.42 -21.27
C MET A 240 -5.47 9.61 -20.66
N LEU A 241 -6.34 8.62 -20.85
CA LEU A 241 -7.67 8.58 -20.23
C LEU A 241 -7.59 8.09 -18.78
N LEU A 242 -7.20 9.00 -17.87
CA LEU A 242 -6.98 8.69 -16.44
C LEU A 242 -8.21 8.09 -15.74
N THR A 243 -9.42 8.43 -16.17
CA THR A 243 -10.68 7.90 -15.61
C THR A 243 -10.94 6.42 -15.94
N GLN A 244 -10.11 5.81 -16.78
CA GLN A 244 -10.22 4.39 -17.16
C GLN A 244 -9.13 3.53 -16.50
N ILE A 245 -8.33 4.12 -15.61
CA ILE A 245 -7.30 3.42 -14.86
C ILE A 245 -7.95 2.83 -13.60
N PRO A 246 -7.88 1.51 -13.40
CA PRO A 246 -8.42 0.89 -12.20
C PRO A 246 -7.69 1.33 -10.92
N GLN A 247 -8.43 1.48 -9.82
CA GLN A 247 -7.85 1.86 -8.53
C GLN A 247 -6.75 0.88 -8.07
N TRP A 248 -6.97 -0.43 -8.22
CA TRP A 248 -5.96 -1.44 -7.90
C TRP A 248 -4.64 -1.26 -8.66
N TRP A 249 -4.69 -0.73 -9.89
CA TRP A 249 -3.48 -0.54 -10.70
C TRP A 249 -2.65 0.64 -10.18
N SER A 250 -3.29 1.79 -9.95
CA SER A 250 -2.60 2.97 -9.42
C SER A 250 -2.10 2.74 -8.00
N GLU A 251 -2.93 2.18 -7.11
CA GLU A 251 -2.52 1.87 -5.74
C GLU A 251 -1.49 0.74 -5.68
N GLY A 252 -1.63 -0.29 -6.52
CA GLY A 252 -0.65 -1.36 -6.62
C GLY A 252 0.73 -0.84 -7.03
N ILE A 253 0.81 0.04 -8.03
CA ILE A 253 2.08 0.66 -8.47
C ILE A 253 2.63 1.57 -7.40
N ALA A 254 1.79 2.44 -6.82
CA ALA A 254 2.22 3.36 -5.77
C ALA A 254 2.75 2.59 -4.56
N THR A 255 2.06 1.54 -4.12
CA THR A 255 2.50 0.67 -3.03
C THR A 255 3.78 -0.08 -3.39
N HIS A 256 3.85 -0.71 -4.57
CA HIS A 256 5.03 -1.46 -4.99
C HIS A 256 6.28 -0.58 -5.10
N LEU A 257 6.18 0.61 -5.69
CA LEU A 257 7.32 1.51 -5.88
C LEU A 257 7.66 2.34 -4.64
N SER A 258 6.70 2.57 -3.74
CA SER A 258 6.91 3.34 -2.50
C SER A 258 7.48 2.49 -1.38
N GLN A 259 7.06 1.22 -1.34
CA GLN A 259 7.72 0.20 -0.56
C GLN A 259 9.11 0.06 -1.15
N LYS A 260 10.07 0.77 -0.54
CA LYS A 260 11.51 0.58 -0.75
C LYS A 260 12.00 -0.86 -0.45
N ASN A 261 11.07 -1.79 -0.20
CA ASN A 261 11.20 -2.95 0.64
C ASN A 261 10.61 -4.15 -0.12
N GLY A 262 11.47 -4.87 -0.83
CA GLY A 262 11.16 -6.02 -1.67
C GLY A 262 10.86 -7.32 -0.93
N SER A 263 10.74 -7.31 0.40
CA SER A 263 10.09 -8.42 1.10
C SER A 263 8.59 -8.34 0.81
N THR A 264 8.15 -8.77 -0.38
CA THR A 264 6.74 -9.08 -0.59
C THR A 264 6.41 -10.15 0.45
N PRO A 265 5.65 -9.84 1.53
CA PRO A 265 5.31 -10.85 2.49
C PRO A 265 4.56 -11.93 1.72
N LEU A 266 4.85 -13.21 1.98
CA LEU A 266 4.19 -14.30 1.28
C LEU A 266 2.67 -14.11 1.38
N LEU A 267 2.05 -13.66 0.29
CA LEU A 267 0.62 -13.40 0.26
C LEU A 267 -0.08 -14.75 0.15
N ARG A 268 -0.61 -15.25 1.26
CA ARG A 268 -1.37 -16.51 1.25
C ARG A 268 -2.77 -16.27 0.69
N LEU A 269 -2.91 -16.24 -0.63
CA LEU A 269 -4.21 -16.12 -1.27
C LEU A 269 -4.99 -17.45 -1.14
N ASN A 270 -6.21 -17.36 -0.65
CA ASN A 270 -7.19 -18.43 -0.56
C ASN A 270 -8.58 -17.88 -0.92
N GLU A 271 -9.59 -18.75 -0.98
CA GLU A 271 -10.94 -18.36 -1.38
C GLU A 271 -11.60 -17.35 -0.42
N GLU A 272 -11.11 -17.21 0.81
CA GLU A 272 -11.66 -16.32 1.84
C GLU A 272 -10.99 -14.94 1.88
N ASN A 273 -9.78 -14.80 1.32
CA ASN A 273 -8.99 -13.57 1.37
C ASN A 273 -8.49 -13.09 0.00
N TYR A 274 -9.01 -13.65 -1.08
CA TYR A 274 -8.82 -13.13 -2.43
C TYR A 274 -9.97 -12.20 -2.81
N ILE A 275 -9.65 -11.06 -3.42
CA ILE A 275 -10.65 -10.11 -3.96
C ILE A 275 -10.48 -10.03 -5.47
N GLU A 276 -11.53 -10.27 -6.24
CA GLU A 276 -11.46 -10.15 -7.70
C GLU A 276 -11.12 -8.71 -8.11
N PHE A 277 -10.26 -8.50 -9.12
CA PHE A 277 -9.83 -7.14 -9.50
C PHE A 277 -10.96 -6.25 -10.00
N LYS A 278 -12.03 -6.84 -10.54
CA LYS A 278 -13.24 -6.11 -10.91
C LYS A 278 -13.90 -5.43 -9.70
N GLN A 279 -13.72 -5.98 -8.49
CA GLN A 279 -14.21 -5.43 -7.22
C GLN A 279 -13.19 -4.47 -6.57
N LEU A 280 -12.05 -4.23 -7.22
CA LEU A 280 -11.02 -3.26 -6.80
C LEU A 280 -10.79 -2.19 -7.87
N THR A 281 -11.67 -2.09 -8.85
CA THR A 281 -11.53 -1.14 -9.97
C THR A 281 -12.02 0.25 -9.58
N ASP A 282 -13.13 0.32 -8.84
CA ASP A 282 -13.77 1.57 -8.40
C ASP A 282 -13.34 1.96 -6.98
N VAL A 283 -13.31 3.27 -6.69
CA VAL A 283 -12.89 3.82 -5.39
C VAL A 283 -13.76 3.31 -4.25
N GLY A 284 -15.10 3.33 -4.40
CA GLY A 284 -16.00 2.88 -3.34
C GLY A 284 -15.86 1.40 -2.99
N GLU A 285 -15.72 0.54 -4.00
CA GLU A 285 -15.50 -0.89 -3.80
C GLU A 285 -14.13 -1.15 -3.15
N TRP A 286 -13.10 -0.41 -3.57
CA TRP A 286 -11.78 -0.44 -2.91
C TRP A 286 -11.86 -0.07 -1.42
N GLU A 287 -12.49 1.06 -1.10
CA GLU A 287 -12.64 1.54 0.28
C GLU A 287 -13.48 0.57 1.15
N ASN A 288 -14.47 -0.10 0.58
CA ASN A 288 -15.24 -1.12 1.27
C ASN A 288 -14.38 -2.32 1.69
N HIS A 289 -13.45 -2.75 0.85
CA HIS A 289 -12.55 -3.85 1.18
C HIS A 289 -11.49 -3.45 2.23
N LEU A 290 -11.17 -2.15 2.35
CA LEU A 290 -10.26 -1.64 3.39
C LEU A 290 -10.84 -1.67 4.80
N LYS A 291 -12.18 -1.75 4.96
CA LYS A 291 -12.84 -1.86 6.28
C LYS A 291 -12.37 -3.09 7.10
N LYS A 292 -11.80 -4.11 6.44
CA LYS A 292 -11.49 -5.41 7.05
C LYS A 292 -9.99 -5.70 7.19
N ASP A 293 -9.15 -5.23 6.25
CA ASP A 293 -7.68 -5.33 6.26
C ASP A 293 -7.07 -4.43 5.15
N SER A 294 -5.78 -4.12 5.26
CA SER A 294 -4.86 -3.62 4.23
C SER A 294 -4.66 -4.54 3.00
N LEU A 295 -5.49 -5.57 2.87
CA LEU A 295 -5.40 -6.61 1.84
C LEU A 295 -5.45 -6.08 0.40
N PRO A 296 -6.32 -5.11 0.02
CA PRO A 296 -6.32 -4.53 -1.34
C PRO A 296 -4.96 -4.00 -1.78
N TYR A 297 -4.26 -3.26 -0.91
CA TYR A 297 -2.90 -2.76 -1.18
C TYR A 297 -1.91 -3.91 -1.36
N LYS A 298 -1.92 -4.89 -0.44
CA LYS A 298 -1.02 -6.04 -0.49
C LYS A 298 -1.24 -6.90 -1.73
N GLN A 299 -2.49 -7.18 -2.09
CA GLN A 299 -2.82 -7.97 -3.28
C GLN A 299 -2.41 -7.24 -4.56
N SER A 300 -2.73 -5.95 -4.64
CA SER A 300 -2.42 -5.15 -5.82
C SER A 300 -0.91 -5.00 -6.02
N SER A 301 -0.15 -4.66 -4.97
CA SER A 301 1.31 -4.57 -5.01
C SER A 301 1.96 -5.92 -5.39
N THR A 302 1.49 -7.02 -4.77
CA THR A 302 1.95 -8.37 -5.11
C THR A 302 1.70 -8.72 -6.57
N PHE A 303 0.55 -8.33 -7.12
CA PHE A 303 0.25 -8.52 -8.53
C PHE A 303 1.16 -7.70 -9.45
N ILE A 304 1.48 -6.44 -9.09
CA ILE A 304 2.45 -5.64 -9.84
C ILE A 304 3.82 -6.33 -9.88
N ASN A 305 4.29 -6.85 -8.74
CA ASN A 305 5.54 -7.60 -8.67
C ASN A 305 5.49 -8.87 -9.55
N TYR A 306 4.42 -9.66 -9.43
CA TYR A 306 4.20 -10.85 -10.27
C TYR A 306 4.19 -10.51 -11.77
N LEU A 307 3.58 -9.39 -12.16
CA LEU A 307 3.58 -8.91 -13.54
C LEU A 307 4.99 -8.53 -14.01
N MET A 308 5.77 -7.84 -13.18
CA MET A 308 7.15 -7.45 -13.51
C MET A 308 8.09 -8.65 -13.64
N ILE A 309 7.93 -9.67 -12.80
CA ILE A 309 8.66 -10.93 -12.90
C ILE A 309 8.39 -11.63 -14.24
N ASN A 310 7.14 -11.67 -14.67
CA ASN A 310 6.72 -12.43 -15.86
C ASN A 310 6.92 -11.66 -17.18
N GLU A 311 6.75 -10.34 -17.19
CA GLU A 311 6.82 -9.51 -18.40
C GLU A 311 8.09 -8.64 -18.50
N GLY A 312 8.85 -8.55 -17.41
CA GLY A 312 10.03 -7.72 -17.25
C GLY A 312 9.77 -6.41 -16.49
N GLU A 313 10.84 -5.89 -15.87
CA GLU A 313 10.85 -4.66 -15.05
C GLU A 313 10.29 -3.41 -15.74
N ASP A 314 10.29 -3.37 -17.07
CA ASP A 314 9.81 -2.23 -17.86
C ASP A 314 8.33 -2.36 -18.29
N VAL A 315 7.61 -3.38 -17.81
CA VAL A 315 6.20 -3.62 -18.18
C VAL A 315 5.28 -2.45 -17.84
N ILE A 316 5.45 -1.82 -16.67
CA ILE A 316 4.66 -0.65 -16.27
C ILE A 316 4.84 0.48 -17.29
N ALA A 317 6.10 0.78 -17.62
CA ALA A 317 6.47 1.80 -18.61
C ALA A 317 5.91 1.49 -20.01
N LYS A 318 5.94 0.21 -20.43
CA LYS A 318 5.36 -0.24 -21.71
C LYS A 318 3.84 -0.04 -21.74
N ILE A 319 3.12 -0.43 -20.67
CA ILE A 319 1.66 -0.25 -20.57
C ILE A 319 1.32 1.24 -20.62
N PHE A 320 2.04 2.07 -19.86
CA PHE A 320 1.89 3.52 -19.90
C PHE A 320 2.08 4.09 -21.30
N SER A 321 3.12 3.65 -22.03
CA SER A 321 3.38 4.11 -23.39
C SER A 321 2.26 3.73 -24.37
N GLU A 322 1.65 2.55 -24.21
CA GLU A 322 0.51 2.12 -25.05
C GLU A 322 -0.76 2.92 -24.74
N MET A 323 -0.94 3.36 -23.49
CA MET A 323 -2.11 4.13 -23.05
C MET A 323 -2.21 5.54 -23.67
N GLU A 324 -1.16 6.03 -24.34
CA GLU A 324 -1.22 7.25 -25.15
C GLU A 324 -2.19 7.11 -26.34
N ASN A 325 -2.43 5.87 -26.79
CA ASN A 325 -3.20 5.59 -28.00
C ASN A 325 -4.39 4.65 -27.75
N ALA A 326 -4.54 4.12 -26.54
CA ALA A 326 -5.58 3.17 -26.18
C ALA A 326 -6.00 3.28 -24.70
N ASN A 327 -7.12 2.67 -24.33
CA ASN A 327 -7.53 2.57 -22.93
C ASN A 327 -6.68 1.54 -22.18
N PHE A 328 -6.76 1.55 -20.84
CA PHE A 328 -5.96 0.68 -19.98
C PHE A 328 -6.14 -0.83 -20.32
N PRO A 329 -7.35 -1.41 -20.40
CA PRO A 329 -7.49 -2.83 -20.70
C PRO A 329 -6.88 -3.26 -22.04
N THR A 330 -7.03 -2.42 -23.07
CA THR A 330 -6.45 -2.67 -24.40
C THR A 330 -4.92 -2.58 -24.35
N SER A 331 -4.39 -1.59 -23.63
CA SER A 331 -2.95 -1.36 -23.48
C SER A 331 -2.30 -2.51 -22.72
N PHE A 332 -2.91 -2.92 -21.62
CA PHE A 332 -2.51 -4.10 -20.85
C PHE A 332 -2.42 -5.34 -21.76
N GLN A 333 -3.50 -5.66 -22.48
CA GLN A 333 -3.53 -6.82 -23.35
C GLN A 333 -2.50 -6.78 -24.49
N ARG A 334 -2.23 -5.60 -25.07
CA ARG A 334 -1.22 -5.47 -26.12
C ARG A 334 0.19 -5.70 -25.61
N VAL A 335 0.49 -5.28 -24.38
CA VAL A 335 1.81 -5.43 -23.78
C VAL A 335 2.03 -6.86 -23.29
N THR A 336 1.08 -7.42 -22.56
CA THR A 336 1.21 -8.74 -21.91
C THR A 336 0.77 -9.90 -22.79
N GLY A 337 0.05 -9.62 -23.88
CA GLY A 337 -0.58 -10.63 -24.73
C GLY A 337 -1.80 -11.32 -24.11
N LYS A 338 -2.21 -10.95 -22.89
CA LYS A 338 -3.33 -11.55 -22.13
C LYS A 338 -4.29 -10.46 -21.65
N THR A 339 -5.58 -10.79 -21.59
CA THR A 339 -6.56 -9.95 -20.88
C THR A 339 -6.25 -9.88 -19.38
N ILE A 340 -6.82 -8.89 -18.68
CA ILE A 340 -6.66 -8.76 -17.23
C ILE A 340 -7.19 -10.02 -16.54
N GLU A 341 -8.34 -10.56 -16.98
CA GLU A 341 -8.97 -11.75 -16.42
C GLU A 341 -8.12 -13.02 -16.61
N GLU A 342 -7.45 -13.16 -17.75
CA GLU A 342 -6.53 -14.28 -18.00
C GLU A 342 -5.28 -14.18 -17.12
N TYR A 343 -4.77 -12.96 -16.89
CA TYR A 343 -3.61 -12.73 -16.04
C TYR A 343 -3.94 -12.93 -14.55
N GLU A 344 -5.08 -12.40 -14.13
CA GLU A 344 -5.68 -12.59 -12.81
C GLU A 344 -5.85 -14.09 -12.50
N GLY A 345 -6.37 -14.87 -13.46
CA GLY A 345 -6.48 -16.31 -13.32
C GLY A 345 -5.13 -17.02 -13.15
N SER A 346 -4.09 -16.58 -13.88
CA SER A 346 -2.72 -17.11 -13.75
C SER A 346 -2.15 -16.79 -12.36
N PHE A 347 -2.26 -15.54 -11.94
CA PHE A 347 -1.84 -15.04 -10.63
C PHE A 347 -2.48 -15.82 -9.48
N VAL A 348 -3.80 -15.99 -9.49
CA VAL A 348 -4.52 -16.73 -8.44
C VAL A 348 -4.10 -18.20 -8.41
N SER A 349 -3.91 -18.82 -9.56
CA SER A 349 -3.45 -20.22 -9.66
C SER A 349 -2.07 -20.39 -9.05
N ASP A 350 -1.12 -19.54 -9.44
CA ASP A 350 0.27 -19.61 -9.00
C ASP A 350 0.41 -19.38 -7.49
N PHE A 351 -0.33 -18.41 -6.94
CA PHE A 351 -0.29 -18.14 -5.50
C PHE A 351 -0.96 -19.22 -4.65
N LYS A 352 -1.97 -19.92 -5.18
CA LYS A 352 -2.49 -21.15 -4.54
C LYS A 352 -1.43 -22.24 -4.52
N SER A 353 -0.75 -22.49 -5.64
CA SER A 353 0.34 -23.47 -5.71
C SER A 353 1.50 -23.13 -4.78
N ILE A 354 1.90 -21.86 -4.69
CA ILE A 354 2.93 -21.40 -3.75
C ILE A 354 2.52 -21.70 -2.30
N ALA A 355 1.27 -21.43 -1.92
CA ALA A 355 0.81 -21.69 -0.57
C ALA A 355 0.83 -23.20 -0.23
N GLU A 356 0.40 -24.05 -1.16
CA GLU A 356 0.45 -25.52 -1.02
C GLU A 356 1.89 -26.03 -0.88
N LEU A 357 2.79 -25.59 -1.77
CA LEU A 357 4.21 -25.94 -1.71
C LEU A 357 4.86 -25.46 -0.41
N TRP A 358 4.48 -24.28 0.08
CA TRP A 358 5.02 -23.73 1.32
C TRP A 358 4.62 -24.57 2.53
N ASP A 359 3.34 -24.94 2.61
CA ASP A 359 2.83 -25.75 3.71
C ASP A 359 3.42 -27.18 3.65
N GLU A 360 3.62 -27.74 2.45
CA GLU A 360 4.34 -29.01 2.27
C GLU A 360 5.80 -28.90 2.74
N ALA A 361 6.55 -27.90 2.27
CA ALA A 361 7.94 -27.68 2.63
C ALA A 361 8.10 -27.51 4.15
N SER A 362 7.26 -26.67 4.76
CA SER A 362 7.27 -26.42 6.20
C SER A 362 7.01 -27.69 7.02
N LEU A 363 6.12 -28.58 6.54
CA LEU A 363 5.90 -29.88 7.18
C LEU A 363 7.11 -30.81 7.04
N LEU A 364 7.82 -30.76 5.91
CA LEU A 364 9.02 -31.56 5.68
C LEU A 364 10.21 -31.08 6.52
N GLU A 365 10.35 -29.78 6.76
CA GLU A 365 11.38 -29.23 7.68
C GLU A 365 11.23 -29.75 9.12
N THR A 366 10.03 -30.16 9.53
CA THR A 366 9.81 -30.73 10.87
C THR A 366 10.14 -32.23 10.98
N ARG A 367 10.50 -32.87 9.87
CA ARG A 367 10.80 -34.30 9.80
C ARG A 367 12.28 -34.50 9.53
N ASP A 368 12.92 -35.31 10.36
CA ASP A 368 14.33 -35.62 10.19
C ASP A 368 14.61 -36.28 8.84
N ASN A 369 15.73 -35.90 8.21
CA ASN A 369 16.20 -36.39 6.91
C ASN A 369 15.31 -36.06 5.69
N GLU A 370 14.39 -35.11 5.79
CA GLU A 370 13.54 -34.67 4.66
C GLU A 370 13.96 -33.32 4.06
N ALA A 371 15.12 -32.78 4.45
CA ALA A 371 15.65 -31.50 3.97
C ALA A 371 15.74 -31.42 2.44
N GLN A 372 16.09 -32.52 1.77
CA GLN A 372 16.13 -32.58 0.31
C GLN A 372 14.75 -32.38 -0.33
N LYS A 373 13.68 -32.97 0.23
CA LYS A 373 12.33 -32.80 -0.30
C LYS A 373 11.78 -31.41 0.01
N SER A 374 12.06 -30.89 1.20
CA SER A 374 11.72 -29.50 1.54
C SER A 374 12.39 -28.52 0.56
N LEU A 375 13.67 -28.77 0.23
CA LEU A 375 14.41 -27.99 -0.74
C LEU A 375 13.76 -28.02 -2.13
N GLU A 376 13.33 -29.19 -2.60
CA GLU A 376 12.61 -29.33 -3.88
C GLU A 376 11.33 -28.47 -3.91
N SER A 377 10.55 -28.46 -2.82
CA SER A 377 9.35 -27.62 -2.72
C SER A 377 9.67 -26.12 -2.74
N PHE A 378 10.70 -25.66 -1.99
CA PHE A 378 11.09 -24.25 -2.03
C PHE A 378 11.71 -23.82 -3.36
N LEU A 379 12.44 -24.70 -4.03
CA LEU A 379 12.94 -24.45 -5.38
C LEU A 379 11.78 -24.28 -6.38
N ALA A 380 10.73 -25.10 -6.28
CA ALA A 380 9.52 -24.93 -7.08
C ALA A 380 8.81 -23.59 -6.81
N ILE A 381 8.81 -23.10 -5.56
CA ILE A 381 8.31 -21.75 -5.24
C ILE A 381 9.18 -20.69 -5.93
N ALA A 382 10.50 -20.83 -5.88
CA ALA A 382 11.43 -19.89 -6.51
C ALA A 382 11.36 -19.90 -8.05
N GLU A 383 10.85 -20.96 -8.68
CA GLU A 383 10.54 -20.98 -10.11
C GLU A 383 9.32 -20.12 -10.46
N ILE A 384 8.32 -20.08 -9.58
CA ILE A 384 7.09 -19.28 -9.78
C ILE A 384 7.33 -17.81 -9.41
N MET A 385 7.96 -17.57 -8.27
CA MET A 385 8.26 -16.24 -7.74
C MET A 385 9.75 -16.18 -7.39
N PRO A 386 10.62 -15.93 -8.37
CA PRO A 386 12.05 -15.79 -8.13
C PRO A 386 12.33 -14.62 -7.19
N ASN A 387 13.43 -14.74 -6.44
CA ASN A 387 13.94 -13.69 -5.57
C ASN A 387 12.97 -13.24 -4.45
N LEU A 388 12.13 -14.14 -3.95
CA LEU A 388 11.49 -13.93 -2.65
C LEU A 388 12.54 -14.08 -1.54
N GLU A 389 12.82 -13.01 -0.80
CA GLU A 389 13.84 -12.96 0.25
C GLU A 389 13.75 -14.14 1.22
N LEU A 390 12.56 -14.42 1.75
CA LEU A 390 12.34 -15.52 2.70
C LEU A 390 12.53 -16.91 2.06
N VAL A 391 12.20 -17.07 0.78
CA VAL A 391 12.41 -18.33 0.04
C VAL A 391 13.91 -18.54 -0.17
N ASN A 392 14.65 -17.50 -0.59
CA ASN A 392 16.10 -17.56 -0.72
C ASN A 392 16.76 -17.94 0.60
N HIS A 393 16.30 -17.33 1.70
CA HIS A 393 16.79 -17.64 3.04
C HIS A 393 16.55 -19.12 3.42
N ARG A 394 15.36 -19.65 3.16
CA ARG A 394 15.02 -21.06 3.45
C ARG A 394 15.81 -22.03 2.58
N ILE A 395 15.91 -21.77 1.29
CA ILE A 395 16.72 -22.56 0.36
C ILE A 395 18.19 -22.60 0.81
N ALA A 396 18.74 -21.44 1.21
CA ALA A 396 20.12 -21.38 1.70
C ALA A 396 20.33 -22.24 2.96
N ASN A 397 19.40 -22.19 3.93
CA ASN A 397 19.48 -23.05 5.13
C ASN A 397 19.45 -24.54 4.76
N LEU A 398 18.56 -24.94 3.86
CA LEU A 398 18.45 -26.34 3.43
C LEU A 398 19.72 -26.81 2.70
N TYR A 399 20.32 -25.96 1.87
CA TYR A 399 21.61 -26.23 1.25
C TYR A 399 22.75 -26.37 2.29
N MET A 400 22.74 -25.55 3.34
CA MET A 400 23.69 -25.68 4.47
C MET A 400 23.54 -27.02 5.17
N GLU A 401 22.30 -27.46 5.41
CA GLU A 401 21.98 -28.71 6.08
C GLU A 401 22.44 -29.94 5.28
N ILE A 402 22.20 -29.97 3.96
CA ILE A 402 22.62 -31.07 3.09
C ILE A 402 24.13 -31.02 2.72
N GLY A 403 24.80 -29.91 3.02
CA GLY A 403 26.24 -29.74 2.84
C GLY A 403 26.69 -29.21 1.47
N ASP A 404 25.79 -28.58 0.70
CA ASP A 404 26.13 -27.87 -0.55
C ASP A 404 26.30 -26.36 -0.26
N TYR A 405 27.47 -26.02 0.26
CA TYR A 405 27.75 -24.67 0.77
C TYR A 405 27.88 -23.64 -0.35
N GLU A 406 28.33 -24.05 -1.54
CA GLU A 406 28.39 -23.18 -2.71
C GLU A 406 27.00 -22.70 -3.11
N LYS A 407 26.01 -23.61 -3.14
CA LYS A 407 24.62 -23.24 -3.42
C LYS A 407 24.00 -22.42 -2.30
N ALA A 408 24.30 -22.72 -1.04
CA ALA A 408 23.86 -21.88 0.08
C ALA A 408 24.33 -20.43 -0.11
N ILE A 409 25.60 -20.22 -0.45
CA ILE A 409 26.18 -18.88 -0.69
C ILE A 409 25.51 -18.19 -1.89
N GLU A 410 25.16 -18.91 -2.96
CA GLU A 410 24.44 -18.35 -4.11
C GLU A 410 23.09 -17.75 -3.67
N TYR A 411 22.28 -18.50 -2.92
CA TYR A 411 20.99 -18.02 -2.44
C TYR A 411 21.11 -16.93 -1.36
N ARG A 412 22.14 -16.98 -0.49
CA ARG A 412 22.46 -15.88 0.43
C ARG A 412 22.83 -14.60 -0.30
N LYS A 413 23.51 -14.69 -1.44
CA LYS A 413 23.81 -13.52 -2.27
C LYS A 413 22.55 -12.94 -2.89
N ASN A 414 21.63 -13.78 -3.37
CA ASN A 414 20.34 -13.30 -3.87
C ASN A 414 19.54 -12.60 -2.75
N GLU A 415 19.50 -13.19 -1.54
CA GLU A 415 18.92 -12.55 -0.33
C GLU A 415 19.59 -11.19 -0.04
N LEU A 416 20.92 -11.14 -0.08
CA LEU A 416 21.67 -9.90 0.16
C LEU A 416 21.47 -8.86 -0.94
N GLU A 417 21.37 -9.24 -2.21
CA GLU A 417 21.11 -8.32 -3.33
C GLU A 417 19.77 -7.61 -3.14
N ILE A 418 18.74 -8.32 -2.69
CA ILE A 418 17.44 -7.76 -2.30
C ILE A 418 17.64 -6.79 -1.12
N ALA A 419 18.27 -7.23 -0.03
CA ALA A 419 18.47 -6.39 1.15
C ALA A 419 19.32 -5.13 0.87
N VAL A 420 20.31 -5.21 -0.03
CA VAL A 420 21.15 -4.08 -0.47
C VAL A 420 20.38 -3.11 -1.34
N ALA A 421 19.58 -3.61 -2.29
CA ALA A 421 18.71 -2.78 -3.10
C ALA A 421 17.73 -1.99 -2.21
N ASP A 422 17.26 -2.63 -1.15
CA ASP A 422 16.25 -2.09 -0.25
C ASP A 422 16.80 -1.18 0.85
N LYS A 423 18.09 -1.35 1.23
CA LYS A 423 18.67 -0.76 2.45
C LYS A 423 17.80 -1.00 3.69
N ASN A 424 17.19 -2.18 3.76
CA ASN A 424 16.22 -2.54 4.79
C ASN A 424 16.91 -2.96 6.10
N ASP A 425 16.10 -3.13 7.15
CA ASP A 425 16.58 -3.55 8.47
C ASP A 425 17.18 -4.98 8.46
N THR A 426 16.93 -5.79 7.43
CA THR A 426 17.51 -7.13 7.30
C THR A 426 18.92 -7.11 6.72
N LEU A 427 19.41 -5.98 6.18
CA LEU A 427 20.72 -5.87 5.53
C LEU A 427 21.88 -6.40 6.38
N SER A 428 21.95 -6.00 7.66
CA SER A 428 23.01 -6.50 8.55
C SER A 428 22.87 -8.00 8.82
N SER A 429 21.63 -8.50 8.89
CA SER A 429 21.34 -9.93 9.05
C SER A 429 21.73 -10.73 7.80
N SER A 430 21.41 -10.24 6.59
CA SER A 430 21.80 -10.88 5.32
C SER A 430 23.32 -10.97 5.17
N TYR A 431 24.06 -9.92 5.52
CA TYR A 431 25.53 -10.00 5.60
C TYR A 431 26.00 -11.04 6.62
N GLY A 432 25.37 -11.08 7.80
CA GLY A 432 25.70 -12.05 8.85
C GLY A 432 25.46 -13.50 8.41
N TYR A 433 24.34 -13.77 7.74
CA TYR A 433 24.02 -15.10 7.20
C TYR A 433 24.93 -15.50 6.04
N LEU A 434 25.30 -14.56 5.17
CA LEU A 434 26.28 -14.80 4.12
C LEU A 434 27.66 -15.13 4.71
N ALA A 435 28.09 -14.40 5.74
CA ALA A 435 29.35 -14.67 6.44
C ALA A 435 29.36 -16.08 7.07
N GLU A 436 28.24 -16.48 7.66
CA GLU A 436 28.04 -17.83 8.22
C GLU A 436 28.17 -18.92 7.15
N SER A 437 27.54 -18.77 5.99
CA SER A 437 27.70 -19.73 4.89
C SER A 437 29.12 -19.74 4.30
N GLN A 438 29.75 -18.57 4.18
CA GLN A 438 31.13 -18.44 3.67
C GLN A 438 32.17 -19.11 4.56
N LEU A 439 31.92 -19.24 5.87
CA LEU A 439 32.83 -19.92 6.81
C LEU A 439 33.16 -21.34 6.35
N PHE A 440 32.22 -22.04 5.73
CA PHE A 440 32.37 -23.42 5.28
C PHE A 440 33.29 -23.57 4.06
N ILE A 441 33.66 -22.45 3.40
CA ILE A 441 34.52 -22.45 2.20
C ILE A 441 35.77 -21.60 2.40
N ASN A 442 35.61 -20.37 2.90
CA ASN A 442 36.67 -19.39 3.01
C ASN A 442 36.47 -18.48 4.23
N LEU A 443 37.19 -18.78 5.32
CA LEU A 443 37.16 -18.00 6.56
C LEU A 443 37.47 -16.51 6.36
N ARG A 444 38.38 -16.17 5.43
CA ARG A 444 38.74 -14.77 5.21
C ARG A 444 37.59 -13.97 4.59
N GLU A 445 36.87 -14.59 3.65
CA GLU A 445 35.67 -13.98 3.09
C GLU A 445 34.59 -13.83 4.15
N ALA A 446 34.36 -14.86 4.97
CA ALA A 446 33.44 -14.80 6.10
C ALA A 446 33.74 -13.63 7.05
N ILE A 447 35.00 -13.43 7.43
CA ILE A 447 35.42 -12.30 8.28
C ILE A 447 35.13 -10.97 7.61
N ASN A 448 35.53 -10.78 6.35
CA ASN A 448 35.30 -9.52 5.63
C ASN A 448 33.79 -9.21 5.54
N THR A 449 32.96 -10.21 5.29
CA THR A 449 31.50 -10.03 5.21
C THR A 449 30.91 -9.74 6.59
N ALA A 450 31.40 -10.37 7.66
CA ALA A 450 30.99 -10.07 9.03
C ALA A 450 31.38 -8.64 9.46
N GLU A 451 32.51 -8.11 8.99
CA GLU A 451 32.88 -6.70 9.19
C GLU A 451 31.86 -5.76 8.53
N LEU A 452 31.38 -6.08 7.32
CA LEU A 452 30.32 -5.32 6.65
C LEU A 452 29.01 -5.38 7.44
N ALA A 453 28.63 -6.56 7.97
CA ALA A 453 27.46 -6.71 8.82
C ALA A 453 27.51 -5.74 10.01
N VAL A 454 28.66 -5.63 10.69
CA VAL A 454 28.86 -4.70 11.82
C VAL A 454 28.76 -3.25 11.38
N GLN A 455 29.32 -2.89 10.21
CA GLN A 455 29.30 -1.51 9.71
C GLN A 455 27.88 -1.01 9.40
N VAL A 456 27.00 -1.89 8.94
CA VAL A 456 25.62 -1.54 8.58
C VAL A 456 24.61 -1.85 9.69
N SER A 457 25.05 -2.37 10.84
CA SER A 457 24.16 -2.78 11.93
C SER A 457 23.44 -1.60 12.57
N SER A 458 22.16 -1.80 12.84
CA SER A 458 21.39 -0.95 13.76
C SER A 458 21.92 -1.09 15.20
N GLU A 459 21.49 -0.22 16.12
CA GLU A 459 21.83 -0.38 17.54
C GLU A 459 21.37 -1.73 18.11
N TYR A 460 20.25 -2.26 17.59
CA TYR A 460 19.67 -3.53 18.01
C TYR A 460 20.52 -4.74 17.57
N ASP A 461 21.02 -4.74 16.33
CA ASP A 461 21.74 -5.88 15.75
C ASP A 461 23.25 -5.86 16.03
N LEU A 462 23.76 -4.72 16.53
CA LEU A 462 25.19 -4.49 16.67
C LEU A 462 25.88 -5.47 17.62
N GLU A 463 25.26 -5.81 18.76
CA GLU A 463 25.82 -6.77 19.70
C GLU A 463 26.02 -8.13 19.02
N TRP A 464 25.00 -8.55 18.28
CA TRP A 464 24.99 -9.83 17.62
C TRP A 464 26.06 -9.96 16.54
N ASN A 465 26.12 -8.98 15.64
CA ASN A 465 27.08 -8.99 14.53
C ASN A 465 28.52 -8.79 15.01
N LYS A 466 28.74 -8.04 16.09
CA LYS A 466 30.07 -7.97 16.73
C LYS A 466 30.48 -9.31 17.31
N GLY A 467 29.59 -9.99 18.01
CA GLY A 467 29.85 -11.32 18.54
C GLY A 467 30.23 -12.32 17.45
N ARG A 468 29.55 -12.29 16.29
CA ARG A 468 29.90 -13.11 15.12
C ARG A 468 31.31 -12.80 14.62
N LEU A 469 31.64 -11.52 14.43
CA LEU A 469 32.96 -11.09 13.98
C LEU A 469 34.08 -11.49 14.95
N GLU A 470 33.84 -11.37 16.26
CA GLU A 470 34.79 -11.74 17.31
C GLU A 470 35.08 -13.24 17.29
N GLU A 471 34.05 -14.08 17.17
CA GLU A 471 34.21 -15.53 17.08
C GLU A 471 34.99 -15.96 15.81
N LEU A 472 34.69 -15.39 14.65
CA LEU A 472 35.41 -15.66 13.41
C LEU A 472 36.87 -15.19 13.48
N THR A 473 37.12 -14.03 14.07
CA THR A 473 38.48 -13.48 14.24
C THR A 473 39.29 -14.31 15.25
N SER A 474 38.66 -14.81 16.30
CA SER A 474 39.28 -15.73 17.26
C SER A 474 39.70 -17.03 16.58
N LEU A 475 38.83 -17.60 15.72
CA LEU A 475 39.19 -18.77 14.91
C LEU A 475 40.42 -18.50 14.04
N ASP A 476 40.44 -17.39 13.29
CA ASP A 476 41.59 -17.02 12.45
C ASP A 476 42.89 -16.85 13.28
N GLN A 477 42.80 -16.26 14.48
CA GLN A 477 43.92 -16.15 15.39
C GLN A 477 44.44 -17.52 15.85
N GLN A 478 43.55 -18.45 16.19
CA GLN A 478 43.92 -19.81 16.60
C GLN A 478 44.59 -20.58 15.45
N ILE A 479 44.09 -20.43 14.22
CA ILE A 479 44.72 -20.99 13.01
C ILE A 479 46.14 -20.45 12.86
N LYS A 480 46.34 -19.13 12.96
CA LYS A 480 47.68 -18.49 12.89
C LYS A 480 48.63 -18.92 13.99
N GLN A 481 48.10 -19.33 15.15
CA GLN A 481 48.88 -19.86 16.28
C GLN A 481 49.17 -21.36 16.17
N GLY A 482 48.74 -22.02 15.10
CA GLY A 482 48.93 -23.46 14.90
C GLY A 482 48.00 -24.33 15.73
N ARG A 483 46.86 -23.78 16.20
CA ARG A 483 45.82 -24.50 16.95
C ARG A 483 44.46 -24.45 16.23
N PRO A 484 44.38 -24.81 14.94
CA PRO A 484 43.18 -24.63 14.12
C PRO A 484 41.97 -25.42 14.65
N LEU A 485 42.16 -26.69 15.04
CA LEU A 485 41.06 -27.56 15.48
C LEU A 485 40.51 -27.13 16.85
N GLN A 486 41.38 -26.64 17.74
CA GLN A 486 40.96 -25.96 18.96
C GLN A 486 40.14 -24.69 18.67
N GLY A 487 40.52 -23.90 17.67
CA GLY A 487 39.75 -22.74 17.23
C GLY A 487 38.35 -23.11 16.73
N TYR A 488 38.24 -24.13 15.89
CA TYR A 488 36.93 -24.63 15.44
C TYR A 488 36.09 -25.18 16.59
N PHE A 489 36.72 -25.85 17.57
CA PHE A 489 36.02 -26.31 18.77
C PHE A 489 35.48 -25.14 19.60
N GLU A 490 36.26 -24.06 19.76
CA GLU A 490 35.81 -22.84 20.44
C GLU A 490 34.63 -22.19 19.70
N LEU A 491 34.70 -22.07 18.38
CA LEU A 491 33.63 -21.53 17.54
C LEU A 491 32.33 -22.34 17.65
N LEU A 492 32.40 -23.68 17.60
CA LEU A 492 31.24 -24.57 17.70
C LEU A 492 30.55 -24.52 19.07
N ASN A 493 31.27 -24.09 20.11
CA ASN A 493 30.74 -23.82 21.45
C ASN A 493 30.45 -22.34 21.70
N GLY A 494 30.70 -21.48 20.71
CA GLY A 494 30.41 -20.04 20.75
C GLY A 494 28.91 -19.76 20.78
N LYS A 495 28.52 -18.51 20.99
CA LYS A 495 27.12 -18.08 21.03
C LYS A 495 26.59 -17.62 19.67
N PHE A 496 27.43 -17.01 18.83
CA PHE A 496 26.95 -16.07 17.81
C PHE A 496 26.93 -16.62 16.39
N VAL A 497 27.97 -17.34 15.96
CA VAL A 497 28.07 -17.82 14.57
C VAL A 497 27.21 -19.07 14.37
N ILE A 498 27.48 -20.15 15.11
CA ILE A 498 26.84 -21.47 14.88
C ILE A 498 25.67 -21.75 15.83
N ASN A 499 25.67 -21.14 17.02
CA ASN A 499 24.60 -21.33 18.02
C ASN A 499 23.65 -20.13 18.11
N GLY A 500 23.73 -19.25 17.11
CA GLY A 500 23.00 -18.00 17.11
C GLY A 500 21.48 -18.14 16.89
N GLY A 501 21.04 -19.25 16.32
CA GLY A 501 19.62 -19.53 16.04
C GLY A 501 19.21 -20.90 16.56
N SER A 502 18.44 -21.64 15.75
CA SER A 502 18.23 -23.07 15.96
C SER A 502 19.53 -23.82 15.67
N SER A 503 20.18 -24.36 16.71
CA SER A 503 21.37 -25.20 16.57
C SER A 503 21.05 -26.43 15.70
N ASN A 504 21.51 -26.46 14.45
CA ASN A 504 21.37 -27.62 13.56
C ASN A 504 22.56 -28.58 13.74
N PRO A 505 22.35 -29.81 14.27
CA PRO A 505 23.43 -30.79 14.43
C PRO A 505 24.14 -31.14 13.12
N SER A 506 23.42 -31.17 11.99
CA SER A 506 23.96 -31.50 10.66
C SER A 506 25.01 -30.48 10.19
N GLU A 507 24.73 -29.19 10.35
CA GLU A 507 25.66 -28.11 9.99
C GLU A 507 26.93 -28.15 10.84
N LYS A 508 26.79 -28.37 12.17
CA LYS A 508 27.93 -28.54 13.08
C LYS A 508 28.80 -29.72 12.67
N ILE A 509 28.19 -30.86 12.35
CA ILE A 509 28.90 -32.05 11.86
C ILE A 509 29.63 -31.73 10.55
N GLY A 510 28.99 -30.99 9.64
CA GLY A 510 29.58 -30.50 8.39
C GLY A 510 30.85 -29.70 8.62
N LEU A 511 30.79 -28.69 9.50
CA LEU A 511 31.94 -27.85 9.83
C LEU A 511 33.07 -28.64 10.49
N ILE A 512 32.74 -29.59 11.38
CA ILE A 512 33.73 -30.48 11.99
C ILE A 512 34.44 -31.32 10.91
N LYS A 513 33.70 -31.87 9.93
CA LYS A 513 34.28 -32.65 8.83
C LYS A 513 35.26 -31.82 8.01
N ILE A 514 34.90 -30.58 7.68
CA ILE A 514 35.77 -29.64 6.96
C ILE A 514 37.05 -29.38 7.75
N ALA A 515 36.92 -29.00 9.02
CA ALA A 515 38.05 -28.69 9.89
C ALA A 515 39.00 -29.88 10.03
N LEU A 516 38.48 -31.09 10.30
CA LEU A 516 39.28 -32.30 10.40
C LEU A 516 39.98 -32.64 9.07
N ASN A 517 39.30 -32.50 7.94
CA ASN A 517 39.89 -32.78 6.63
C ASN A 517 41.06 -31.83 6.30
N GLU A 518 40.95 -30.55 6.65
CA GLU A 518 41.97 -29.54 6.34
C GLU A 518 43.17 -29.54 7.32
N TYR A 519 42.93 -29.89 8.59
CA TYR A 519 43.89 -29.72 9.67
C TYR A 519 44.26 -30.98 10.47
N SER A 520 43.80 -32.17 10.08
CA SER A 520 44.20 -33.43 10.76
C SER A 520 45.72 -33.56 10.90
N GLY A 521 46.16 -34.04 12.06
CA GLY A 521 47.57 -34.21 12.41
C GLY A 521 48.33 -32.92 12.76
N LYS A 522 47.72 -31.73 12.65
CA LYS A 522 48.35 -30.45 13.03
C LYS A 522 48.04 -30.02 14.46
N ASP A 523 46.93 -30.49 15.04
CA ASP A 523 46.45 -30.15 16.39
C ASP A 523 45.79 -31.38 17.05
N LEU A 524 46.60 -32.29 17.60
CA LEU A 524 46.13 -33.57 18.15
C LEU A 524 45.11 -33.39 19.29
N ALA A 525 45.26 -32.35 20.11
CA ALA A 525 44.35 -32.08 21.22
C ALA A 525 42.99 -31.57 20.73
N GLY A 526 42.98 -30.71 19.71
CA GLY A 526 41.75 -30.27 19.05
C GLY A 526 41.06 -31.39 18.28
N GLU A 527 41.83 -32.30 17.65
CA GLU A 527 41.31 -33.45 16.91
C GLU A 527 40.51 -34.41 17.79
N GLU A 528 41.00 -34.71 18.99
CA GLU A 528 40.27 -35.53 19.98
C GLU A 528 38.95 -34.86 20.41
N LYS A 529 38.99 -33.55 20.70
CA LYS A 529 37.79 -32.79 21.10
C LYS A 529 36.73 -32.75 20.01
N LEU A 530 37.10 -32.41 18.78
CA LEU A 530 36.17 -32.34 17.65
C LEU A 530 35.62 -33.73 17.29
N SER A 531 36.46 -34.77 17.32
CA SER A 531 36.00 -36.14 17.07
C SER A 531 35.01 -36.62 18.13
N SER A 532 35.21 -36.23 19.38
CA SER A 532 34.26 -36.51 20.47
C SER A 532 32.94 -35.77 20.28
N LEU A 533 33.00 -34.46 20.00
CA LEU A 533 31.82 -33.63 19.74
C LEU A 533 31.01 -34.16 18.56
N LYS A 534 31.67 -34.52 17.45
CA LYS A 534 31.02 -35.11 16.28
C LYS A 534 30.22 -36.37 16.63
N LYS A 535 30.78 -37.28 17.43
CA LYS A 535 30.08 -38.51 17.86
C LYS A 535 28.85 -38.21 18.71
N THR A 536 28.91 -37.17 19.54
CA THR A 536 27.75 -36.73 20.32
C THR A 536 26.65 -36.20 19.41
N LEU A 537 26.99 -35.31 18.47
CA LEU A 537 26.05 -34.75 17.51
C LEU A 537 25.43 -35.83 16.59
N GLU A 538 26.24 -36.78 16.11
CA GLU A 538 25.76 -37.91 15.32
C GLU A 538 24.77 -38.80 16.10
N LYS A 539 24.97 -38.91 17.42
CA LYS A 539 24.06 -39.65 18.29
C LYS A 539 22.78 -38.86 18.58
N GLU A 540 22.86 -37.55 18.72
CA GLU A 540 21.69 -36.67 18.85
C GLU A 540 20.80 -36.79 17.60
N LEU A 541 21.40 -36.67 16.41
CA LEU A 541 20.68 -36.82 15.14
C LEU A 541 20.03 -38.21 15.00
N ALA A 542 20.72 -39.28 15.40
CA ALA A 542 20.19 -40.65 15.35
C ALA A 542 19.14 -40.98 16.43
N LEU A 543 18.90 -40.10 17.41
CA LEU A 543 17.84 -40.25 18.41
C LEU A 543 16.59 -39.46 18.05
N GLU A 544 16.69 -38.55 17.08
CA GLU A 544 15.59 -37.80 16.50
C GLU A 544 14.90 -38.63 15.37
N GLU A 545 15.67 -39.47 14.65
CA GLU A 545 15.20 -40.57 13.75
C GLU A 545 14.37 -41.67 14.44
#